data_AF-A0A938FJK3-F1
#
_entry.id   AF-A0A938FJK3-F1
#
_cell.length_a   1.000
_cell.length_b   1.000
_cell.length_c   1.000
_cell.angle_alpha   90.00
_cell.angle_beta   90.00
_cell.angle_gamma   90.00
#
_symmetry.space_group_name_H-M   'P 1'
#
loop_
_entity.id
_entity.type
_entity.pdbx_description
1 polymer ?
#
loop_
_entity_poly.entity_id
_entity_poly.type
_entity_poly.pdbx_seq_one_letter_code
_entity_poly.pdbx_strand_id
1 'polypeptide(L)' 'MSSGGKEKTIAELISTLPEEERLILTLHLVNMVSTTHIAEKLGVPERAVISVIASGKSRLIAMISKGNL' A
#
# COMPACT_ATOMS: atom_id res chain seq x y z
N MET A 1 -3.49 -1.95 -30.93
CA MET A 1 -2.93 -1.83 -29.56
C MET A 1 -3.97 -1.09 -28.74
N SER A 2 -4.85 -1.82 -28.05
CA SER A 2 -6.05 -1.24 -27.44
C SER A 2 -5.70 -0.50 -26.15
N SER A 3 -5.87 0.82 -26.20
CA SER A 3 -6.09 1.69 -25.06
C SER A 3 -7.32 1.21 -24.28
N GLY A 4 -7.10 0.44 -23.22
CA GLY A 4 -8.12 0.18 -22.20
C GLY A 4 -7.76 1.03 -20.99
N GLY A 5 -8.66 1.91 -20.56
CA GLY A 5 -8.58 2.53 -19.24
C GLY A 5 -8.59 1.42 -18.19
N LYS A 6 -7.41 0.90 -17.85
CA LYS A 6 -7.26 -0.11 -16.83
C LYS A 6 -7.37 0.61 -15.51
N GLU A 7 -8.52 0.45 -14.86
CA GLU A 7 -8.62 0.61 -13.41
C GLU A 7 -7.48 -0.21 -12.81
N LYS A 8 -6.39 0.46 -12.43
CA LYS A 8 -5.24 -0.22 -11.84
C LYS A 8 -5.75 -0.85 -10.55
N THR A 9 -5.73 -2.18 -10.48
CA THR A 9 -6.10 -2.91 -9.28
C THR A 9 -5.19 -2.51 -8.11
N ILE A 10 -5.69 -2.64 -6.88
CA ILE A 10 -4.95 -2.30 -5.66
C ILE A 10 -3.57 -2.98 -5.64
N ALA A 11 -3.47 -4.22 -6.13
CA ALA A 11 -2.21 -4.95 -6.24
C ALA A 11 -1.20 -4.31 -7.22
N GLU A 12 -1.67 -3.81 -8.38
CA GLU A 12 -0.83 -3.11 -9.35
C GLU A 12 -0.34 -1.78 -8.78
N LEU A 13 -1.21 -1.03 -8.10
CA LEU A 13 -0.84 0.22 -7.44
C LEU A 13 0.17 -0.02 -6.30
N ILE A 14 -0.06 -1.04 -5.47
CA ILE A 14 0.87 -1.46 -4.42
C ILE A 14 2.23 -1.86 -5.01
N SER A 15 2.24 -2.48 -6.19
CA SER A 15 3.49 -2.84 -6.89
C SER A 15 4.29 -1.64 -7.40
N THR A 16 3.67 -0.46 -7.53
CA THR A 16 4.36 0.79 -7.85
C THR A 16 4.92 1.53 -6.64
N LEU A 17 4.60 1.07 -5.42
CA LEU A 17 5.12 1.65 -4.20
C LEU A 17 6.54 1.14 -3.90
N PRO A 18 7.35 1.91 -3.15
CA PRO A 18 8.65 1.44 -2.67
C PRO A 18 8.53 0.16 -1.85
N GLU A 19 9.60 -0.64 -1.84
CA GLU A 19 9.61 -2.02 -1.33
C GLU A 19 9.11 -2.15 0.11
N GLU A 20 9.51 -1.24 1.00
CA GLU A 20 9.08 -1.22 2.40
C GLU A 20 7.57 -1.03 2.53
N GLU A 21 7.00 -0.08 1.78
CA GLU A 21 5.58 0.21 1.84
C GLU A 21 4.76 -0.90 1.22
N ARG A 22 5.24 -1.45 0.10
CA ARG A 22 4.64 -2.60 -0.56
C ARG A 22 4.53 -3.78 0.40
N LEU A 23 5.61 -4.10 1.12
CA LEU A 23 5.63 -5.20 2.08
C LEU A 23 4.61 -4.98 3.21
N ILE A 24 4.65 -3.81 3.84
CA ILE A 24 3.79 -3.47 4.98
C ILE A 24 2.31 -3.43 4.56
N LEU A 25 2.00 -2.78 3.45
CA LEU A 25 0.63 -2.71 2.92
C LEU A 25 0.12 -4.07 2.48
N THR A 26 0.96 -4.93 1.90
CA THR A 26 0.57 -6.29 1.54
C THR A 26 0.26 -7.11 2.79
N LEU A 27 1.11 -7.05 3.82
CA LEU A 27 0.87 -7.75 5.08
C LEU A 27 -0.42 -7.26 5.76
N HIS A 28 -0.68 -5.96 5.74
CA HIS A 28 -1.83 -5.38 6.42
C HIS A 28 -3.14 -5.52 5.64
N LEU A 29 -3.14 -5.23 4.33
CA LEU A 29 -4.34 -5.21 3.48
C LEU A 29 -4.67 -6.57 2.85
N VAL A 30 -3.68 -7.40 2.53
CA VAL A 30 -3.88 -8.70 1.87
C VAL A 30 -3.93 -9.81 2.91
N ASN A 31 -2.92 -9.87 3.79
CA ASN A 31 -2.83 -10.91 4.81
C ASN A 31 -3.62 -10.57 6.08
N MET A 32 -4.27 -9.40 6.14
CA MET A 32 -5.08 -8.95 7.28
C MET A 32 -4.33 -8.99 8.63
N VAL A 33 -3.01 -8.83 8.59
CA VAL A 33 -2.16 -8.85 9.79
C VAL A 33 -2.25 -7.51 10.52
N SER A 34 -2.33 -7.55 11.85
CA SER A 34 -2.35 -6.33 12.68
C SER A 34 -1.04 -5.55 12.59
N THR A 35 -1.13 -4.23 12.74
CA THR A 35 0.03 -3.32 12.73
C THR A 35 1.07 -3.69 13.78
N THR A 36 0.61 -4.11 14.96
CA THR A 36 1.45 -4.53 16.08
C THR A 36 2.26 -5.77 15.72
N HIS A 37 1.63 -6.78 15.12
CA HIS A 37 2.32 -8.01 14.74
C HIS A 37 3.29 -7.81 13.57
N ILE A 38 2.95 -6.92 12.63
CA ILE A 38 3.87 -6.50 11.55
C ILE A 38 5.10 -5.80 12.15
N ALA A 39 4.89 -4.91 13.12
CA ALA A 39 5.97 -4.18 13.79
C ALA A 39 6.92 -5.13 14.54
N GLU A 40 6.37 -6.09 15.29
CA GLU A 40 7.15 -7.13 15.96
C GLU A 40 7.94 -7.99 14.97
N LYS A 41 7.30 -8.42 13.89
CA LYS A 41 7.93 -9.27 12.86
C LYS A 41 9.07 -8.57 12.13
N LEU A 42 8.95 -7.27 11.91
CA LEU A 42 9.96 -6.44 11.22
C LEU A 42 10.98 -5.83 12.19
N GLY A 43 10.77 -5.91 13.51
CA GLY A 43 11.64 -5.31 14.51
C GLY A 43 11.63 -3.78 14.50
N VAL A 44 10.55 -3.16 14.01
CA VAL A 44 10.39 -1.69 13.89
C VAL A 44 9.30 -1.21 14.84
N PRO A 45 9.29 0.07 15.27
CA PRO A 45 8.21 0.59 16.10
C PRO A 45 6.87 0.58 15.36
N GLU A 46 5.78 0.23 16.05
CA GLU A 46 4.43 0.20 15.46
C GLU A 46 4.03 1.54 14.83
N ARG A 47 4.49 2.65 15.40
CA ARG A 47 4.27 3.99 14.83
C ARG A 47 4.84 4.14 13.42
N ALA A 48 5.98 3.51 13.12
CA ALA A 48 6.55 3.51 11.77
C ALA A 48 5.67 2.74 10.79
N VAL A 49 5.18 1.56 11.20
CA VAL A 49 4.24 0.75 10.40
C VAL A 49 2.96 1.52 10.11
N ILE A 50 2.36 2.17 11.12
CA ILE A 50 1.15 2.99 10.97
C ILE A 50 1.41 4.16 10.01
N SER A 51 2.54 4.85 10.15
CA SER A 51 2.91 5.97 9.27
C SER A 51 3.05 5.52 7.81
N VAL A 52 3.71 4.39 7.58
CA VAL A 52 3.86 3.78 6.25
C VAL A 52 2.50 3.39 5.66
N ILE A 53 1.63 2.74 6.44
CA ILE A 53 0.29 2.37 5.98
C ILE A 53 -0.53 3.61 5.61
N ALA A 54 -0.50 4.64 6.45
CA ALA A 54 -1.22 5.89 6.20
C ALA A 54 -0.70 6.56 4.91
N SER A 55 0.62 6.69 4.78
CA SER A 55 1.26 7.27 3.58
C SER A 55 0.92 6.47 2.32
N GLY A 56 1.00 5.14 2.42
CA GLY A 56 0.66 4.21 1.36
C GLY A 56 -0.79 4.32 0.91
N LYS A 57 -1.74 4.31 1.84
CA LYS A 57 -3.18 4.50 1.55
C LYS A 57 -3.45 5.87 0.92
N SER A 58 -2.83 6.94 1.42
CA SER A 58 -2.95 8.28 0.84
C SER A 58 -2.42 8.32 -0.59
N ARG A 59 -1.29 7.66 -0.88
CA ARG A 59 -0.77 7.52 -2.26
C ARG A 59 -1.71 6.70 -3.14
N LEU A 60 -2.23 5.58 -2.66
CA LEU A 60 -3.21 4.77 -3.40
C LEU A 60 -4.45 5.61 -3.77
N ILE A 61 -5.01 6.33 -2.80
CA ILE A 61 -6.15 7.23 -3.00
C ILE A 61 -5.78 8.34 -3.99
N ALA A 62 -4.60 8.95 -3.86
CA ALA A 62 -4.13 9.97 -4.78
C ALA A 62 -3.94 9.42 -6.20
N MET A 63 -3.49 8.18 -6.37
CA MET A 63 -3.34 7.55 -7.70
C MET A 63 -4.69 7.21 -8.33
N ILE A 64 -5.66 6.75 -7.53
CA ILE A 64 -7.04 6.51 -7.98
C ILE A 64 -7.70 7.85 -8.34
N SER A 65 -7.55 8.87 -7.49
CA SER A 65 -8.12 10.20 -7.69
C SER A 65 -7.48 10.95 -8.86
N LYS A 66 -6.15 10.87 -9.02
CA LYS A 66 -5.41 11.46 -10.14
C LYS A 66 -5.58 10.67 -11.44
N GLY A 67 -6.20 9.49 -11.38
CA GLY A 67 -6.60 8.69 -12.53
C GLY A 67 -7.86 9.22 -13.26
N ASN A 68 -8.48 10.30 -12.79
CA ASN A 68 -9.64 10.90 -13.44
C ASN A 68 -9.67 12.43 -13.26
N LEU A 69 -9.02 13.17 -14.17
CA LEU A 69 -9.39 14.50 -14.68
C LEU A 69 -8.48 14.85 -15.88
#